data_AF-A0A357AH97-F1
#
_entry.id   AF-A0A357AH97-F1
#
_cell.length_a   1.000
_cell.length_b   1.000
_cell.length_c   1.000
_cell.angle_alpha   90.00
_cell.angle_beta   90.00
_cell.angle_gamma   90.00
#
_symmetry.space_group_name_H-M   'P 1'
#
loop_
_entity.id
_entity.type
_entity.pdbx_description
1 polymer ?
#
loop_
_entity_poly.entity_id
_entity_poly.type
_entity_poly.pdbx_seq_one_letter_code
_entity_poly.pdbx_strand_id
1 'polypeptide(L)'
;MYSDNKAWIGKSEIPVYLLPRMANRHGLIAGATGTGKTVTLKVMAEAFSDMGVPVFLSDIKGDLSGLAAAGVENAALEERIPRLGLNEFTYKAYPVRFWDLFGENGHPVRTTVSDMGPLLFSRLLGLNETQEGILNIVFRVADERGMLLLDLKDLRAMIQYVGDHAKEFTFKYGNIPVQSVGAILRGLIRLEDQGGEKFFGQPELDISDWIKKAIDGRGYINILHSVKLFTSPILYSTFLLWMLSELFENLPEEGDLEKPKLV
;
A
#
# COMPACT_ATOMS: atom_id res chain seq x y z
N MET A 1 -19.11 -17.66 5.13
CA MET A 1 -18.24 -17.83 6.32
C MET A 1 -18.33 -16.67 7.32
N TYR A 2 -19.30 -15.77 7.14
CA TYR A 2 -19.68 -14.75 8.10
C TYR A 2 -20.97 -15.18 8.81
N SER A 3 -20.98 -15.18 10.15
CA SER A 3 -22.15 -15.57 10.97
C SER A 3 -22.15 -14.77 12.27
N ASP A 4 -23.33 -14.32 12.73
CA ASP A 4 -23.52 -13.61 14.00
C ASP A 4 -22.52 -12.47 14.24
N ASN A 5 -22.26 -11.70 13.18
CA ASN A 5 -21.31 -10.60 13.20
C ASN A 5 -19.84 -11.02 13.49
N LYS A 6 -19.46 -12.25 13.13
CA LYS A 6 -18.11 -12.83 13.35
C LYS A 6 -17.61 -13.59 12.12
N ALA A 7 -16.30 -13.65 11.96
CA ALA A 7 -15.67 -14.38 10.85
C ALA A 7 -15.36 -15.82 11.30
N TRP A 8 -15.97 -16.82 10.65
CA TRP A 8 -15.65 -18.22 10.90
C TRP A 8 -14.32 -18.58 10.22
N ILE A 9 -13.27 -18.79 11.00
CA ILE A 9 -11.89 -18.99 10.49
C ILE A 9 -11.39 -20.44 10.62
N GLY A 10 -12.07 -21.28 11.40
CA GLY A 10 -11.67 -22.68 11.58
C GLY A 10 -12.65 -23.47 12.44
N LYS A 11 -12.37 -24.74 12.67
CA LYS A 11 -13.20 -25.62 13.49
C LYS A 11 -12.32 -26.64 14.22
N SER A 12 -12.64 -26.86 15.49
CA SER A 12 -12.16 -27.99 16.29
C SER A 12 -13.38 -28.84 16.66
N GLU A 13 -13.63 -29.11 17.94
CA GLU A 13 -14.92 -29.66 18.41
C GLU A 13 -16.08 -28.68 18.13
N ILE A 14 -15.80 -27.38 18.29
CA ILE A 14 -16.72 -26.28 18.00
C ILE A 14 -16.15 -25.34 16.92
N PRO A 15 -17.00 -24.56 16.22
CA PRO A 15 -16.53 -23.52 15.32
C PRO A 15 -15.69 -22.45 16.04
N VAL A 16 -14.64 -21.98 15.37
CA VAL A 16 -13.73 -20.95 15.87
C VAL A 16 -13.91 -19.68 15.04
N TYR A 17 -14.09 -18.57 15.74
CA TYR A 17 -14.40 -17.29 15.13
C TYR A 17 -13.36 -16.22 15.46
N LEU A 18 -13.07 -15.37 14.49
CA LEU A 18 -12.44 -14.07 14.70
C LEU A 18 -13.52 -13.04 14.99
N LEU A 19 -13.40 -12.35 16.13
CA LEU A 19 -14.27 -11.25 16.51
C LEU A 19 -13.81 -9.97 15.78
N PRO A 20 -14.68 -9.23 15.06
CA PRO A 20 -14.27 -8.06 14.29
C PRO A 20 -13.60 -6.97 15.14
N ARG A 21 -14.11 -6.73 16.36
CA ARG A 21 -13.47 -5.82 17.34
C ARG A 21 -12.03 -6.19 17.72
N MET A 22 -11.61 -7.43 17.47
CA MET A 22 -10.24 -7.90 17.74
C MET A 22 -9.34 -7.81 16.49
N ALA A 23 -9.90 -7.47 15.33
CA ALA A 23 -9.16 -7.37 14.07
C ALA A 23 -8.33 -6.09 13.94
N ASN A 24 -8.49 -5.11 14.84
CA ASN A 24 -7.59 -3.97 14.99
C ASN A 24 -6.25 -4.32 15.67
N ARG A 25 -6.04 -5.59 16.03
CA ARG A 25 -4.80 -6.10 16.62
C ARG A 25 -4.02 -6.91 15.59
N HIS A 26 -2.69 -6.90 15.72
CA HIS A 26 -1.82 -7.65 14.81
C HIS A 26 -1.96 -9.17 15.01
N GLY A 27 -1.91 -9.90 13.90
CA GLY A 27 -1.94 -11.35 13.87
C GLY A 27 -0.92 -11.92 12.90
N LEU A 28 -0.60 -13.21 13.06
CA LEU A 28 0.36 -13.93 12.22
C LEU A 28 -0.26 -15.23 11.71
N ILE A 29 -0.29 -15.39 10.38
CA ILE A 29 -0.61 -16.66 9.73
C ILE A 29 0.70 -17.33 9.31
N ALA A 30 1.13 -18.32 10.09
CA ALA A 30 2.35 -19.08 9.83
C ALA A 30 2.05 -20.54 9.46
N GLY A 31 2.96 -21.16 8.70
CA GLY A 31 2.85 -22.56 8.28
C GLY A 31 3.78 -22.87 7.11
N ALA A 32 4.05 -24.15 6.86
CA ALA A 32 4.86 -24.58 5.72
C ALA A 32 4.18 -24.27 4.37
N THR A 33 4.91 -24.44 3.27
CA THR A 33 4.33 -24.33 1.93
C THR A 33 3.23 -25.38 1.74
N GLY A 34 2.11 -24.99 1.14
CA GLY A 34 0.97 -25.89 0.91
C GLY A 34 0.05 -26.10 2.11
N THR A 35 0.35 -25.56 3.30
CA THR A 35 -0.50 -25.76 4.51
C THR A 35 -1.73 -24.84 4.60
N GLY A 36 -2.13 -24.21 3.49
CA GLY A 36 -3.36 -23.42 3.42
C GLY A 36 -3.26 -21.94 3.84
N LYS A 37 -2.06 -21.35 3.98
CA LYS A 37 -1.90 -19.92 4.33
C LYS A 37 -2.72 -18.98 3.44
N THR A 38 -2.61 -19.14 2.12
CA THR A 38 -3.38 -18.35 1.14
C THR A 38 -4.88 -18.59 1.30
N VAL A 39 -5.31 -19.82 1.59
CA VAL A 39 -6.72 -20.14 1.82
C VAL A 39 -7.22 -19.41 3.06
N THR A 40 -6.52 -19.48 4.18
CA THR A 40 -6.88 -18.75 5.41
C THR A 40 -6.98 -17.25 5.17
N LEU A 41 -6.03 -16.65 4.45
CA LEU A 41 -6.06 -15.23 4.09
C LEU A 41 -7.31 -14.88 3.26
N LYS A 42 -7.62 -15.67 2.24
CA LYS A 42 -8.83 -15.50 1.41
C LYS A 42 -10.09 -15.58 2.25
N VAL A 43 -10.22 -16.62 3.08
CA VAL A 43 -11.38 -16.78 3.99
C VAL A 43 -11.57 -15.56 4.90
N MET A 44 -10.48 -15.01 5.44
CA MET A 44 -10.56 -13.80 6.26
C MET A 44 -11.00 -12.58 5.44
N ALA A 45 -10.38 -12.35 4.28
CA ALA A 45 -10.73 -11.22 3.40
C ALA A 45 -12.20 -11.27 2.96
N GLU A 46 -12.65 -12.46 2.57
CA GLU A 46 -14.05 -12.76 2.25
C GLU A 46 -15.00 -12.42 3.40
N ALA A 47 -14.67 -12.86 4.62
CA ALA A 47 -15.50 -12.61 5.79
C ALA A 47 -15.57 -11.12 6.17
N PHE A 48 -14.47 -10.38 6.05
CA PHE A 48 -14.47 -8.93 6.24
C PHE A 48 -15.25 -8.19 5.15
N SER A 49 -15.11 -8.60 3.90
CA SER A 49 -15.90 -8.07 2.79
C SER A 49 -17.40 -8.29 3.04
N ASP A 50 -17.82 -9.48 3.46
CA ASP A 50 -19.21 -9.79 3.85
C ASP A 50 -19.70 -8.92 5.03
N MET A 51 -18.81 -8.53 5.95
CA MET A 51 -19.12 -7.58 7.04
C MET A 51 -19.27 -6.13 6.58
N GLY A 52 -19.02 -5.83 5.30
CA GLY A 52 -18.93 -4.47 4.80
C GLY A 52 -17.64 -3.75 5.20
N VAL A 53 -16.60 -4.49 5.61
CA VAL A 53 -15.26 -3.97 5.94
C VAL A 53 -14.38 -4.12 4.69
N PRO A 54 -13.90 -3.02 4.09
CA PRO A 54 -12.92 -3.08 3.01
C PRO A 54 -11.61 -3.71 3.49
N VAL A 55 -10.95 -4.43 2.59
CA VAL A 55 -9.72 -5.20 2.88
C VAL A 55 -8.62 -4.71 1.95
N PHE A 56 -7.38 -4.59 2.43
CA PHE A 56 -6.20 -4.36 1.61
C PHE A 56 -5.23 -5.56 1.69
N LEU A 57 -4.87 -6.12 0.55
CA LEU A 57 -3.98 -7.27 0.43
C LEU A 57 -2.83 -6.97 -0.54
N SER A 58 -1.61 -7.37 -0.19
CA SER A 58 -0.49 -7.40 -1.13
C SER A 58 -0.33 -8.81 -1.71
N ASP A 59 -0.42 -8.92 -3.03
CA ASP A 59 -0.32 -10.20 -3.75
C ASP A 59 1.04 -10.36 -4.43
N ILE A 60 1.97 -10.96 -3.70
CA ILE A 60 3.33 -11.26 -4.19
C ILE A 60 3.33 -12.50 -5.11
N LYS A 61 2.32 -13.37 -5.01
CA LYS A 61 2.28 -14.64 -5.77
C LYS A 61 1.41 -14.59 -7.02
N GLY A 62 0.54 -13.58 -7.13
CA GLY A 62 -0.46 -13.48 -8.18
C GLY A 62 -1.63 -14.46 -8.00
N ASP A 63 -1.81 -15.04 -6.81
CA ASP A 63 -2.79 -16.08 -6.54
C ASP A 63 -4.07 -15.58 -5.85
N LEU A 64 -4.19 -14.28 -5.57
CA LEU A 64 -5.35 -13.67 -4.91
C LEU A 64 -6.41 -13.14 -5.88
N SER A 65 -6.06 -12.95 -7.16
CA SER A 65 -6.98 -12.49 -8.22
C SER A 65 -8.25 -13.35 -8.37
N GLY A 66 -8.16 -14.63 -8.01
CA GLY A 66 -9.30 -15.56 -8.01
C GLY A 66 -10.47 -15.15 -7.10
N LEU A 67 -10.29 -14.22 -6.16
CA LEU A 67 -11.38 -13.65 -5.35
C LEU A 67 -12.42 -12.88 -6.20
N ALA A 68 -12.03 -12.38 -7.38
CA ALA A 68 -12.88 -11.61 -8.26
C ALA A 68 -13.88 -12.46 -9.06
N ALA A 69 -13.67 -13.78 -9.12
CA ALA A 69 -14.54 -14.72 -9.82
C ALA A 69 -15.18 -15.69 -8.84
N ALA A 70 -16.34 -16.22 -9.18
CA ALA A 70 -16.90 -17.33 -8.44
C ALA A 70 -15.94 -18.54 -8.56
N GLY A 71 -15.66 -19.18 -7.43
CA GLY A 71 -14.86 -20.40 -7.44
C GLY A 71 -15.52 -21.51 -8.24
N VAL A 72 -14.70 -22.47 -8.66
CA VAL A 72 -15.15 -23.68 -9.36
C VAL A 72 -15.05 -24.86 -8.40
N GLU A 73 -15.94 -25.83 -8.60
CA GLU A 73 -15.90 -27.12 -7.91
C GLU A 73 -14.51 -27.76 -7.98
N ASN A 74 -14.06 -28.28 -6.84
CA ASN A 74 -12.77 -28.92 -6.70
C ASN A 74 -12.91 -30.03 -5.65
N ALA A 75 -12.51 -31.25 -6.02
CA ALA A 75 -12.56 -32.43 -5.15
C ALA A 75 -11.97 -32.19 -3.74
N ALA A 76 -10.90 -31.41 -3.62
CA ALA A 76 -10.29 -31.10 -2.32
C ALA A 76 -11.16 -30.18 -1.44
N LEU A 77 -11.96 -29.30 -2.03
CA LEU A 77 -12.91 -28.46 -1.31
C LEU A 77 -14.19 -29.24 -0.99
N GLU A 78 -14.68 -30.06 -1.93
CA GLU A 78 -15.85 -30.92 -1.74
C GLU A 78 -15.69 -31.90 -0.58
N GLU A 79 -14.50 -32.48 -0.39
CA GLU A 79 -14.24 -33.34 0.76
C GLU A 79 -14.17 -32.55 2.09
N ARG A 80 -13.77 -31.27 2.02
CA ARG A 80 -13.48 -30.43 3.20
C ARG A 80 -14.71 -29.69 3.72
N ILE A 81 -15.62 -29.27 2.84
CA ILE A 81 -16.86 -28.55 3.19
C ILE A 81 -17.70 -29.33 4.22
N PRO A 82 -18.01 -30.64 4.02
CA PRO A 82 -18.75 -31.44 5.00
C PRO A 82 -18.01 -31.60 6.33
N ARG A 83 -16.67 -31.79 6.30
CA ARG A 83 -15.86 -31.90 7.53
C ARG A 83 -15.93 -30.63 8.38
N LEU A 84 -15.95 -29.47 7.72
CA LEU A 84 -16.10 -28.18 8.37
C LEU A 84 -17.56 -27.92 8.82
N GLY A 85 -18.54 -28.68 8.33
CA GLY A 85 -19.96 -28.46 8.63
C GLY A 85 -20.52 -27.22 7.93
N LEU A 86 -19.98 -26.87 6.77
CA LEU A 86 -20.40 -25.72 5.97
C LEU A 86 -21.60 -26.09 5.09
N ASN A 87 -22.77 -26.27 5.70
CA ASN A 87 -23.96 -26.80 5.03
C ASN A 87 -24.54 -25.85 3.94
N GLU A 88 -24.23 -24.56 4.00
CA GLU A 88 -24.70 -23.53 3.06
C GLU A 88 -23.54 -22.89 2.27
N PHE A 89 -22.49 -23.66 1.98
CA PHE A 89 -21.36 -23.15 1.21
C PHE A 89 -21.76 -22.90 -0.26
N THR A 90 -21.53 -21.69 -0.74
CA THR A 90 -21.72 -21.32 -2.15
C THR A 90 -20.46 -20.65 -2.68
N TYR A 91 -20.02 -21.06 -3.87
CA TYR A 91 -18.99 -20.34 -4.60
C TYR A 91 -19.54 -18.99 -5.08
N LYS A 92 -18.89 -17.89 -4.68
CA LYS A 92 -19.31 -16.53 -5.05
C LYS A 92 -18.11 -15.66 -5.37
N ALA A 93 -18.33 -14.67 -6.24
CA ALA A 93 -17.37 -13.63 -6.52
C ALA A 93 -17.45 -12.51 -5.46
N TYR A 94 -16.33 -11.84 -5.21
CA TYR A 94 -16.27 -10.68 -4.32
C TYR A 94 -15.94 -9.40 -5.09
N PRO A 95 -16.35 -8.22 -4.58
CA PRO A 95 -16.00 -6.94 -5.18
C PRO A 95 -14.50 -6.68 -4.98
N VAL A 96 -13.71 -6.92 -6.03
CA VAL A 96 -12.25 -6.76 -6.00
C VAL A 96 -11.82 -5.53 -6.79
N ARG A 97 -10.81 -4.82 -6.28
CA ARG A 97 -10.10 -3.75 -7.00
C ARG A 97 -8.61 -4.10 -7.07
N PHE A 98 -8.05 -4.06 -8.27
CA PHE A 98 -6.62 -4.31 -8.47
C PHE A 98 -5.86 -3.00 -8.52
N TRP A 99 -4.73 -2.95 -7.81
CA TRP A 99 -3.84 -1.81 -7.72
C TRP A 99 -2.43 -2.23 -8.17
N ASP A 100 -1.73 -1.36 -8.88
CA ASP A 100 -0.40 -1.66 -9.40
C ASP A 100 0.44 -0.38 -9.52
N LEU A 101 1.66 -0.39 -9.00
CA LEU A 101 2.58 0.74 -9.10
C LEU A 101 3.12 0.96 -10.51
N PHE A 102 3.17 -0.09 -11.32
CA PHE A 102 3.59 0.02 -12.73
C PHE A 102 2.40 0.30 -13.65
N GLY A 103 1.16 0.13 -13.16
CA GLY A 103 -0.07 0.30 -13.92
C GLY A 103 -0.26 -0.73 -15.05
N GLU A 104 0.31 -1.93 -14.91
CA GLU A 104 0.25 -2.98 -15.93
C GLU A 104 -0.96 -3.91 -15.70
N ASN A 105 -1.23 -4.28 -14.44
CA ASN A 105 -2.25 -5.27 -14.07
C ASN A 105 -3.32 -4.74 -13.09
N GLY A 106 -3.42 -3.42 -12.94
CA GLY A 106 -4.36 -2.79 -12.01
C GLY A 106 -4.42 -1.27 -12.17
N HIS A 107 -5.25 -0.64 -11.35
CA HIS A 107 -5.29 0.81 -11.25
C HIS A 107 -3.92 1.34 -10.78
N PRO A 108 -3.38 2.38 -11.46
CA PRO A 108 -2.09 2.93 -11.10
C PRO A 108 -2.15 3.52 -9.69
N VAL A 109 -1.24 3.10 -8.82
CA VAL A 109 -1.02 3.77 -7.53
C VAL A 109 0.02 4.86 -7.75
N ARG A 110 -0.32 6.10 -7.40
CA ARG A 110 0.58 7.25 -7.54
C ARG A 110 0.49 8.18 -6.34
N THR A 111 1.56 8.96 -6.17
CA THR A 111 1.67 10.10 -5.26
C THR A 111 2.53 11.19 -5.90
N THR A 112 2.51 12.40 -5.38
CA THR A 112 3.40 13.47 -5.86
C THR A 112 4.70 13.57 -5.05
N VAL A 113 5.74 14.18 -5.61
CA VAL A 113 6.96 14.45 -4.85
C VAL A 113 6.69 15.41 -3.69
N SER A 114 5.84 16.42 -3.94
CA SER A 114 5.40 17.37 -2.92
C SER A 114 4.67 16.71 -1.76
N ASP A 115 3.78 15.75 -2.04
CA ASP A 115 3.06 14.98 -1.01
C ASP A 115 4.01 14.18 -0.11
N MET A 116 4.96 13.45 -0.72
CA MET A 116 5.95 12.68 0.05
C MET A 116 6.90 13.57 0.88
N GLY A 117 7.24 14.76 0.39
CA GLY A 117 8.04 15.74 1.12
C GLY A 117 9.53 15.38 1.32
N PRO A 118 10.33 16.31 1.85
CA PRO A 118 11.79 16.16 1.94
C PRO A 118 12.25 15.13 2.97
N LEU A 119 11.48 14.93 4.04
CA LEU A 119 11.84 14.00 5.12
C LEU A 119 11.76 12.54 4.66
N LEU A 120 10.63 12.14 4.06
CA LEU A 120 10.45 10.76 3.60
C LEU A 120 11.39 10.46 2.42
N PHE A 121 11.58 11.41 1.50
CA PHE A 121 12.58 11.27 0.44
C PHE A 121 13.99 11.12 0.97
N SER A 122 14.39 11.88 2.01
CA SER A 122 15.73 11.75 2.60
C SER A 122 15.96 10.35 3.17
N ARG A 123 14.97 9.79 3.88
CA ARG A 123 15.05 8.42 4.41
C ARG A 123 15.12 7.38 3.31
N LEU A 124 14.29 7.53 2.28
CA LEU A 124 14.21 6.63 1.12
C LEU A 124 15.53 6.57 0.34
N LEU A 125 16.14 7.74 0.11
CA LEU A 125 17.39 7.84 -0.63
C LEU A 125 18.63 7.50 0.21
N GLY A 126 18.45 7.32 1.53
CA GLY A 126 19.53 7.06 2.49
C GLY A 126 20.46 8.26 2.62
N LEU A 127 19.90 9.47 2.64
CA LEU A 127 20.67 10.70 2.72
C LEU A 127 21.26 10.89 4.12
N ASN A 128 22.46 11.47 4.18
CA ASN A 128 23.03 11.96 5.45
C ASN A 128 22.46 13.33 5.81
N GLU A 129 22.74 13.83 7.02
CA GLU A 129 22.22 15.11 7.52
C GLU A 129 22.48 16.29 6.56
N THR A 130 23.67 16.36 5.96
CA THR A 130 23.99 17.43 4.99
C THR A 130 23.14 17.34 3.73
N GLN A 131 22.94 16.13 3.20
CA GLN A 131 22.14 15.89 2.00
C GLN A 131 20.66 16.10 2.26
N GLU A 132 20.16 15.66 3.42
CA GLU A 132 18.80 15.95 3.88
C GLU A 132 18.58 17.47 4.02
N GLY A 133 19.54 18.19 4.62
CA GLY A 133 19.48 19.66 4.71
C GLY A 133 19.37 20.32 3.34
N ILE A 134 20.13 19.86 2.35
CA ILE A 134 20.05 20.38 0.98
C ILE A 134 18.70 20.04 0.34
N LEU A 135 18.19 18.82 0.54
CA LEU A 135 16.88 18.45 0.02
C LEU A 135 15.77 19.32 0.64
N ASN A 136 15.84 19.62 1.93
CA ASN A 136 14.93 20.58 2.56
C ASN A 136 15.01 21.98 1.92
N ILE A 137 16.20 22.45 1.56
CA ILE A 137 16.36 23.73 0.83
C ILE A 137 15.68 23.64 -0.55
N VAL A 138 15.86 22.53 -1.27
CA VAL A 138 15.22 22.30 -2.57
C VAL A 138 13.70 22.44 -2.48
N PHE A 139 13.07 21.74 -1.53
CA PHE A 139 11.62 21.84 -1.31
C PHE A 139 11.20 23.26 -0.90
N ARG A 140 11.92 23.90 0.02
CA ARG A 140 11.60 25.26 0.46
C ARG A 140 11.69 26.29 -0.67
N VAL A 141 12.67 26.17 -1.56
CA VAL A 141 12.79 27.06 -2.73
C VAL A 141 11.63 26.83 -3.71
N ALA A 142 11.19 25.57 -3.89
CA ALA A 142 10.02 25.26 -4.72
C ALA A 142 8.74 25.89 -4.12
N ASP A 143 8.52 25.71 -2.81
CA ASP A 143 7.36 26.26 -2.10
C ASP A 143 7.30 27.78 -2.17
N GLU A 144 8.42 28.48 -1.93
CA GLU A 144 8.49 29.95 -2.01
C GLU A 144 8.18 30.50 -3.40
N ARG A 145 8.38 29.67 -4.43
CA ARG A 145 8.10 30.00 -5.83
C ARG A 145 6.75 29.50 -6.30
N GLY A 146 5.97 28.86 -5.43
CA GLY A 146 4.67 28.27 -5.77
C GLY A 146 4.79 27.13 -6.78
N MET A 147 5.93 26.43 -6.80
CA MET A 147 6.20 25.31 -7.70
C MET A 147 5.89 24.00 -6.99
N LEU A 148 4.83 23.32 -7.42
CA LEU A 148 4.56 21.94 -6.99
C LEU A 148 5.51 20.99 -7.73
N LEU A 149 6.14 20.09 -6.98
CA LEU A 149 6.98 19.03 -7.51
C LEU A 149 6.08 17.80 -7.71
N LEU A 150 5.68 17.53 -8.95
CA LEU A 150 4.72 16.46 -9.21
C LEU A 150 5.43 15.12 -9.38
N ASP A 151 6.53 15.11 -10.12
CA ASP A 151 7.26 13.89 -10.46
C ASP A 151 8.78 13.99 -10.19
N LEU A 152 9.51 12.91 -10.49
CA LEU A 152 10.95 12.84 -10.30
C LEU A 152 11.74 13.79 -11.22
N LYS A 153 11.16 14.20 -12.36
CA LYS A 153 11.80 15.14 -13.30
C LYS A 153 11.74 16.54 -12.73
N ASP A 154 10.61 16.93 -12.14
CA ASP A 154 10.46 18.20 -11.42
C ASP A 154 11.47 18.27 -10.27
N LEU A 155 11.55 17.23 -9.44
CA LEU A 155 12.50 17.19 -8.33
C LEU A 155 13.95 17.29 -8.83
N ARG A 156 14.31 16.53 -9.87
CA ARG A 156 15.64 16.58 -10.49
C ARG A 156 15.97 17.97 -11.01
N ALA A 157 15.05 18.61 -11.72
CA ALA A 157 15.22 19.96 -12.23
C ALA A 157 15.39 20.97 -11.09
N MET A 158 14.61 20.83 -10.02
CA MET A 158 14.68 21.70 -8.85
C MET A 158 16.01 21.53 -8.09
N ILE A 159 16.51 20.30 -7.93
CA ILE A 159 17.82 20.02 -7.34
C ILE A 159 18.95 20.65 -8.18
N GLN A 160 18.88 20.51 -9.50
CA GLN A 160 19.86 21.12 -10.42
C GLN A 160 19.82 22.64 -10.31
N TYR A 161 18.61 23.23 -10.33
CA TYR A 161 18.43 24.66 -10.19
C TYR A 161 19.04 25.21 -8.89
N VAL A 162 18.77 24.56 -7.75
CA VAL A 162 19.36 24.95 -6.46
C VAL A 162 20.88 24.80 -6.45
N GLY A 163 21.41 23.76 -7.10
CA GLY A 163 22.85 23.56 -7.25
C GLY A 163 23.52 24.66 -8.09
N ASP A 164 22.96 24.99 -9.25
CA ASP A 164 23.49 26.00 -10.16
C ASP A 164 23.46 27.41 -9.56
N HIS A 165 22.46 27.68 -8.72
CA HIS A 165 22.27 28.97 -8.03
C HIS A 165 22.73 28.91 -6.56
N ALA A 166 23.58 27.94 -6.19
CA ALA A 166 23.99 27.72 -4.80
C ALA A 166 24.53 28.99 -4.11
N LYS A 167 25.27 29.84 -4.85
CA LYS A 167 25.82 31.11 -4.33
C LYS A 167 24.73 32.10 -3.90
N GLU A 168 23.61 32.14 -4.61
CA GLU A 168 22.47 33.01 -4.31
C GLU A 168 21.75 32.53 -3.05
N PHE A 169 21.61 31.21 -2.92
CA PHE A 169 20.94 30.58 -1.79
C PHE A 169 21.80 30.50 -0.53
N THR A 170 23.12 30.61 -0.66
CA THR A 170 24.06 30.39 0.46
C THR A 170 23.82 31.35 1.64
N PHE A 171 23.54 32.62 1.37
CA PHE A 171 23.27 33.60 2.42
C PHE A 171 21.92 33.38 3.12
N LYS A 172 20.94 32.81 2.42
CA LYS A 172 19.59 32.59 2.96
C LYS A 172 19.46 31.26 3.69
N TYR A 173 20.14 30.21 3.20
CA TYR A 173 19.92 28.83 3.62
C TYR A 173 21.16 28.09 4.09
N GLY A 174 22.34 28.70 3.99
CA GLY A 174 23.61 28.06 4.28
C GLY A 174 24.23 27.37 3.06
N ASN A 175 25.38 26.75 3.28
CA ASN A 175 26.21 26.22 2.20
C ASN A 175 25.55 25.03 1.48
N ILE A 176 25.71 24.98 0.15
CA ILE A 176 25.17 23.90 -0.70
C ILE A 176 26.33 23.28 -1.49
N PRO A 177 27.05 22.29 -0.92
CA PRO A 177 28.13 21.59 -1.62
C PRO A 177 27.66 20.83 -2.86
N VAL A 178 28.35 21.04 -3.98
CA VAL A 178 28.08 20.37 -5.27
C VAL A 178 28.16 18.84 -5.15
N GLN A 179 29.05 18.33 -4.31
CA GLN A 179 29.20 16.89 -4.09
C GLN A 179 27.94 16.26 -3.50
N SER A 180 27.25 16.97 -2.60
CA SER A 180 26.02 16.51 -1.98
C SER A 180 24.84 16.58 -2.96
N VAL A 181 24.75 17.63 -3.77
CA VAL A 181 23.78 17.72 -4.89
C VAL A 181 23.93 16.50 -5.81
N GLY A 182 25.15 16.19 -6.22
CA GLY A 182 25.43 15.01 -7.06
C GLY A 182 25.10 13.68 -6.38
N ALA A 183 25.22 13.58 -5.06
CA ALA A 183 24.84 12.37 -4.32
C ALA A 183 23.31 12.15 -4.32
N ILE A 184 22.53 13.23 -4.13
CA ILE A 184 21.06 13.18 -4.18
C ILE A 184 20.61 12.77 -5.59
N LEU A 185 21.17 13.38 -6.64
CA LEU A 185 20.85 13.04 -8.03
C LEU A 185 21.14 11.56 -8.37
N ARG A 186 22.25 11.00 -7.88
CA ARG A 186 22.52 9.55 -8.02
C ARG A 186 21.53 8.68 -7.25
N GLY A 187 21.01 9.18 -6.13
CA GLY A 187 19.91 8.55 -5.40
C GLY A 187 18.66 8.43 -6.27
N LEU A 188 18.25 9.54 -6.90
CA LEU A 188 17.07 9.58 -7.77
C LEU A 188 17.18 8.63 -8.96
N ILE A 189 18.34 8.53 -9.60
CA ILE A 189 18.55 7.60 -10.72
C ILE A 189 18.24 6.15 -10.31
N ARG A 190 18.68 5.70 -9.12
CA ARG A 190 18.39 4.34 -8.65
C ARG A 190 16.89 4.08 -8.45
N LEU A 191 16.15 5.12 -8.05
CA LEU A 191 14.71 5.04 -7.86
C LEU A 191 13.98 4.99 -9.23
N GLU A 192 14.43 5.79 -10.19
CA GLU A 192 13.94 5.77 -11.57
C GLU A 192 14.18 4.40 -12.23
N ASP A 193 15.36 3.82 -12.06
CA ASP A 193 15.73 2.49 -12.59
C ASP A 193 14.79 1.38 -12.08
N GLN A 194 14.19 1.57 -10.90
CA GLN A 194 13.22 0.63 -10.32
C GLN A 194 11.76 0.94 -10.66
N GLY A 195 11.51 1.95 -11.50
CA GLY A 195 10.19 2.35 -11.96
C GLY A 195 9.54 3.48 -11.16
N GLY A 196 10.30 4.25 -10.39
CA GLY A 196 9.78 5.40 -9.62
C GLY A 196 9.00 6.41 -10.46
N GLU A 197 9.34 6.57 -11.75
CA GLU A 197 8.58 7.44 -12.66
C GLU A 197 7.11 7.04 -12.86
N LYS A 198 6.75 5.78 -12.59
CA LYS A 198 5.35 5.32 -12.68
C LYS A 198 4.56 5.62 -11.41
N PHE A 199 5.24 5.69 -10.28
CA PHE A 199 4.68 5.95 -8.96
C PHE A 199 4.57 7.45 -8.66
N PHE A 200 5.57 8.27 -9.01
CA PHE A 200 5.50 9.71 -8.80
C PHE A 200 4.79 10.42 -9.95
N GLY A 201 3.65 11.04 -9.66
CA GLY A 201 2.85 11.82 -10.59
C GLY A 201 1.37 11.84 -10.21
N GLN A 202 0.52 12.28 -11.15
CA GLN A 202 -0.92 12.43 -10.94
C GLN A 202 -1.73 11.45 -11.82
N PRO A 203 -3.00 11.14 -11.49
CA PRO A 203 -3.68 11.50 -10.25
C PRO A 203 -3.13 10.70 -9.07
N GLU A 204 -3.00 11.38 -7.93
CA GLU A 204 -2.62 10.76 -6.66
C GLU A 204 -3.75 9.87 -6.13
N LEU A 205 -3.39 8.82 -5.41
CA LEU A 205 -4.36 7.97 -4.73
C LEU A 205 -4.97 8.73 -3.55
N ASP A 206 -6.30 8.78 -3.52
CA ASP A 206 -7.04 9.10 -2.29
C ASP A 206 -7.23 7.82 -1.46
N ILE A 207 -6.69 7.76 -0.24
CA ILE A 207 -6.86 6.61 0.67
C ILE A 207 -8.34 6.26 0.89
N SER A 208 -9.25 7.23 0.79
CA SER A 208 -10.69 7.02 0.85
C SER A 208 -11.20 6.08 -0.24
N ASP A 209 -10.47 5.93 -1.36
CA ASP A 209 -10.79 4.94 -2.40
C ASP A 209 -10.63 3.50 -1.94
N TRP A 210 -9.75 3.22 -0.97
CA TRP A 210 -9.64 1.91 -0.36
C TRP A 210 -10.78 1.64 0.64
N ILE A 211 -11.35 2.69 1.23
CA ILE A 211 -12.38 2.63 2.26
C ILE A 211 -13.78 2.76 1.64
N LYS A 212 -14.09 1.91 0.66
CA LYS A 212 -15.39 1.91 -0.04
C LYS A 212 -16.12 0.57 0.08
N LYS A 213 -17.44 0.64 0.03
CA LYS A 213 -18.33 -0.51 -0.11
C LYS A 213 -18.87 -0.60 -1.53
N ALA A 214 -19.12 -1.82 -1.98
CA ALA A 214 -19.85 -2.09 -3.21
C ALA A 214 -21.34 -1.79 -3.03
N ILE A 215 -22.08 -1.78 -4.15
CA ILE A 215 -23.52 -1.47 -4.19
C ILE A 215 -24.34 -2.44 -3.32
N ASP A 216 -23.88 -3.69 -3.18
CA ASP A 216 -24.51 -4.72 -2.36
C ASP A 216 -24.15 -4.64 -0.86
N GLY A 217 -23.41 -3.60 -0.45
CA GLY A 217 -23.02 -3.35 0.94
C GLY A 217 -21.73 -4.05 1.39
N ARG A 218 -21.15 -4.93 0.57
CA ARG A 218 -19.87 -5.59 0.88
C ARG A 218 -18.69 -4.64 0.78
N GLY A 219 -17.66 -4.83 1.60
CA GLY A 219 -16.42 -4.05 1.53
C GLY A 219 -15.60 -4.45 0.30
N TYR A 220 -15.01 -3.48 -0.41
CA TYR A 220 -14.10 -3.81 -1.51
C TYR A 220 -12.85 -4.55 -0.99
N ILE A 221 -12.43 -5.59 -1.70
CA ILE A 221 -11.14 -6.24 -1.50
C ILE A 221 -10.14 -5.59 -2.45
N ASN A 222 -9.29 -4.72 -1.92
CA ASN A 222 -8.21 -4.05 -2.63
C ASN A 222 -7.00 -4.96 -2.67
N ILE A 223 -6.56 -5.34 -3.87
CA ILE A 223 -5.40 -6.22 -4.09
C ILE A 223 -4.30 -5.42 -4.79
N LEU A 224 -3.20 -5.18 -4.08
CA LEU A 224 -1.98 -4.66 -4.66
C LEU A 224 -1.24 -5.79 -5.38
N HIS A 225 -1.12 -5.69 -6.70
CA HIS A 225 -0.36 -6.62 -7.51
C HIS A 225 1.14 -6.39 -7.30
N SER A 226 1.76 -7.28 -6.51
CA SER A 226 3.15 -7.11 -6.05
C SER A 226 4.13 -8.10 -6.65
N VAL A 227 3.72 -8.89 -7.66
CA VAL A 227 4.57 -9.93 -8.29
C VAL A 227 5.85 -9.34 -8.84
N LYS A 228 5.75 -8.25 -9.62
CA LYS A 228 6.90 -7.50 -10.13
C LYS A 228 7.49 -6.59 -9.05
N LEU A 229 6.65 -5.90 -8.30
CA LEU A 229 7.05 -4.90 -7.30
C LEU A 229 8.01 -5.45 -6.24
N PHE A 230 7.82 -6.70 -5.81
CA PHE A 230 8.70 -7.35 -4.84
C PHE A 230 10.16 -7.45 -5.29
N THR A 231 10.41 -7.42 -6.61
CA THR A 231 11.77 -7.41 -7.19
C THR A 231 12.40 -6.01 -7.26
N SER A 232 11.62 -4.97 -6.97
CA SER A 232 12.03 -3.55 -6.91
C SER A 232 12.02 -3.05 -5.45
N PRO A 233 13.01 -3.42 -4.62
CA PRO A 233 12.95 -3.20 -3.17
C PRO A 233 12.91 -1.73 -2.75
N ILE A 234 13.56 -0.82 -3.52
CA ILE A 234 13.51 0.61 -3.24
C ILE A 234 12.11 1.12 -3.54
N LEU A 235 11.54 0.80 -4.70
CA LEU A 235 10.16 1.23 -5.03
C LEU A 235 9.13 0.64 -4.04
N TYR A 236 9.32 -0.60 -3.63
CA TYR A 236 8.45 -1.24 -2.64
C TYR A 236 8.52 -0.56 -1.27
N SER A 237 9.72 -0.25 -0.77
CA SER A 237 9.86 0.45 0.51
C SER A 237 9.37 1.90 0.44
N THR A 238 9.59 2.58 -0.69
CA THR A 238 9.03 3.90 -1.01
C THR A 238 7.51 3.89 -0.85
N PHE A 239 6.83 2.96 -1.51
CA PHE A 239 5.38 2.81 -1.42
C PHE A 239 4.90 2.54 0.00
N LEU A 240 5.53 1.60 0.71
CA LEU A 240 5.12 1.25 2.06
C LEU A 240 5.28 2.43 3.02
N LEU A 241 6.38 3.17 2.92
CA LEU A 241 6.62 4.33 3.78
C LEU A 241 5.61 5.44 3.51
N TRP A 242 5.36 5.75 2.23
CA TRP A 242 4.34 6.72 1.84
C TRP A 242 2.95 6.29 2.32
N MET A 243 2.55 5.05 2.03
CA MET A 243 1.24 4.51 2.42
C MET A 243 1.02 4.58 3.94
N LEU A 244 2.04 4.29 4.75
CA LEU A 244 1.92 4.40 6.20
C LEU A 244 1.80 5.86 6.67
N SER A 245 2.49 6.80 6.02
CA SER A 245 2.33 8.24 6.30
C SER A 245 0.91 8.68 5.97
N GLU A 246 0.43 8.34 4.77
CA GLU A 246 -0.91 8.69 4.29
C GLU A 246 -2.02 8.16 5.20
N LEU A 247 -1.90 6.91 5.64
CA LEU A 247 -2.86 6.32 6.58
C LEU A 247 -2.83 7.03 7.94
N PHE A 248 -1.64 7.43 8.43
CA PHE A 248 -1.50 8.09 9.72
C PHE A 248 -1.99 9.55 9.70
N GLU A 249 -1.77 10.26 8.60
CA GLU A 249 -2.12 11.67 8.45
C GLU A 249 -3.61 11.88 8.16
N ASN A 250 -4.21 11.00 7.34
CA ASN A 250 -5.58 11.18 6.88
C ASN A 250 -6.64 10.41 7.69
N LEU A 251 -6.26 9.36 8.42
CA LEU A 251 -7.22 8.60 9.23
C LEU A 251 -7.26 9.07 10.68
N PRO A 252 -8.46 9.25 11.27
CA PRO A 252 -8.57 9.60 12.67
C PRO A 252 -8.12 8.42 13.56
N GLU A 253 -7.52 8.76 14.70
CA GLU A 253 -7.29 7.80 15.77
C GLU A 253 -8.63 7.44 16.44
N GLU A 254 -9.00 6.17 16.36
CA GLU A 254 -10.27 5.65 16.85
C GLU A 254 -9.99 4.49 17.81
N GLY A 255 -10.75 4.42 18.91
CA GLY A 255 -10.63 3.35 19.90
C GLY A 255 -11.24 2.01 19.44
N ASP A 256 -11.71 1.21 20.40
CA ASP A 256 -12.29 -0.11 20.12
C ASP A 256 -13.69 0.01 19.49
N LEU A 257 -13.73 0.11 18.15
CA LEU A 257 -14.95 0.01 17.35
C LEU A 257 -15.49 -1.42 17.31
N GLU A 258 -16.80 -1.59 17.04
CA GLU A 258 -17.41 -2.92 16.89
C GLU A 258 -16.79 -3.74 15.76
N LYS A 259 -16.36 -3.06 14.69
CA LYS A 259 -15.59 -3.61 13.57
C LYS A 259 -14.67 -2.53 12.98
N PRO A 260 -13.54 -2.92 12.37
CA PRO A 260 -12.62 -1.98 11.72
C PRO A 260 -13.24 -1.29 10.50
N LYS A 261 -12.70 -0.13 10.13
CA LYS A 261 -13.06 0.61 8.90
C LYS A 261 -12.29 0.14 7.66
N LEU A 262 -11.12 -0.45 7.85
CA LEU A 262 -10.23 -1.04 6.85
C LEU A 262 -9.37 -2.10 7.57
N VAL A 263 -9.06 -3.21 6.90
CA VAL A 263 -8.15 -4.27 7.40
C VAL A 263 -7.10 -4.67 6.39
#